data_AF-A0A847YTC0-F1
#
_entry.id   AF-A0A847YTC0-F1
#
_cell.length_a   1.000
_cell.length_b   1.000
_cell.length_c   1.000
_cell.angle_alpha   90.00
_cell.angle_beta   90.00
_cell.angle_gamma   90.00
#
_symmetry.space_group_name_H-M   'P 1'
#
loop_
_entity.id
_entity.type
_entity.pdbx_description
1 polymer ?
#
loop_
_entity_poly.entity_id
_entity_poly.type
_entity_poly.pdbx_seq_one_letter_code
_entity_poly.pdbx_strand_id
1 'polypeptide(L)'
;MNQMIKLSAQDAKKIRGTLKTASAAIRKLAAERDALMEVVSRLTTDQELAEVKTAMARKGINPWGTEEAKEAELRKIASAGKLDLFKQAVDLSANLSVAKIGEVLDDGVQPGGGAKRSEISRQALDEFVMNGG
;
A
#
# COMPACT_ATOMS: atom_id res chain seq x y z
N MET A 1 37.52 45.61 22.20
CA MET A 1 36.38 46.55 22.06
C MET A 1 35.30 45.85 21.24
N ASN A 2 34.26 45.31 21.88
CA ASN A 2 33.09 44.78 21.17
C ASN A 2 32.06 45.91 21.02
N GLN A 3 31.90 46.44 19.82
CA GLN A 3 30.77 47.31 19.52
C GLN A 3 29.52 46.44 19.40
N MET A 4 28.69 46.43 20.45
CA MET A 4 27.31 45.97 20.32
C MET A 4 26.58 46.89 19.35
N ILE A 5 26.23 46.36 18.18
CA ILE A 5 25.35 47.04 17.22
C ILE A 5 23.99 47.21 17.89
N LYS A 6 23.69 48.41 18.39
CA LYS A 6 22.35 48.75 18.91
C LYS A 6 21.40 48.86 17.73
N LEU A 7 20.60 47.82 17.49
CA LEU A 7 19.51 47.91 16.52
C LEU A 7 18.52 49.00 16.95
N SER A 8 18.15 49.87 16.02
CA SER A 8 17.08 50.82 16.25
C SER A 8 15.75 50.09 16.44
N ALA A 9 14.84 50.65 17.25
CA ALA A 9 13.51 50.08 17.45
C ALA A 9 12.73 49.91 16.13
N GLN A 10 13.01 50.77 15.14
CA GLN A 10 12.42 50.70 13.81
C GLN A 10 12.94 49.50 13.01
N ASP A 11 14.24 49.21 13.10
CA ASP A 11 14.84 48.05 12.42
C ASP A 11 14.40 46.73 13.05
N ALA A 12 14.31 46.68 14.40
CA ALA A 12 13.76 45.53 15.11
C ALA A 12 12.30 45.25 14.72
N LYS A 13 11.47 46.29 14.52
CA LYS A 13 10.08 46.15 14.06
C LYS A 13 10.01 45.62 12.62
N LYS A 14 10.85 46.13 11.71
CA LYS A 14 10.93 45.65 10.32
C LYS A 14 11.36 44.19 10.26
N ILE A 15 12.42 43.81 10.97
CA ILE A 15 12.91 42.42 11.04
C ILE A 15 11.83 41.49 11.55
N ARG A 16 11.13 41.87 12.64
CA ARG A 16 10.02 41.07 13.17
C ARG A 16 8.89 40.91 12.14
N GLY A 17 8.57 41.96 11.39
CA GLY A 17 7.59 41.93 10.31
C GLY A 17 8.00 40.93 9.22
N THR A 18 9.23 41.03 8.73
CA THR A 18 9.77 40.12 7.71
C THR A 18 9.80 38.67 8.19
N LEU A 19 10.24 38.41 9.43
CA LEU A 19 10.25 37.08 10.02
C LEU A 19 8.83 36.50 10.15
N LYS A 20 7.84 37.32 10.52
CA LYS A 20 6.45 36.90 10.60
C LYS A 20 5.93 36.49 9.21
N THR A 21 6.18 37.30 8.19
CA THR A 21 5.81 36.99 6.80
C THR A 21 6.50 35.72 6.30
N ALA A 22 7.81 35.58 6.53
CA ALA A 22 8.56 34.39 6.18
C ALA A 22 8.02 33.14 6.87
N SER A 23 7.70 33.22 8.17
CA SER A 23 7.11 32.09 8.92
C SER A 23 5.74 31.68 8.37
N ALA A 24 4.93 32.63 7.90
CA ALA A 24 3.64 32.34 7.28
C ALA A 24 3.83 31.65 5.92
N ALA A 25 4.79 32.12 5.11
CA ALA A 25 5.13 31.51 3.83
C ALA A 25 5.65 30.07 4.00
N ILE A 26 6.54 29.84 4.98
CA ILE A 26 7.06 28.50 5.31
C ILE A 26 5.93 27.56 5.72
N ARG A 27 4.99 28.01 6.57
CA ARG A 27 3.82 27.20 6.94
C ARG A 27 2.94 26.85 5.74
N LYS A 28 2.74 27.80 4.82
CA LYS A 28 1.99 27.54 3.59
C LYS A 28 2.68 26.50 2.71
N LEU A 29 3.99 26.64 2.50
CA LEU A 29 4.80 25.68 1.74
C LEU A 29 4.78 24.28 2.38
N ALA A 30 4.81 24.19 3.72
CA ALA A 30 4.70 22.92 4.41
C ALA A 30 3.34 22.24 4.14
N ALA A 31 2.24 23.00 4.18
CA ALA A 31 0.92 22.46 3.86
C ALA A 31 0.80 22.02 2.39
N GLU A 32 1.34 22.81 1.46
CA GLU A 32 1.40 22.45 0.03
C GLU A 32 2.24 21.18 -0.20
N ARG A 33 3.38 21.06 0.49
CA ARG A 33 4.21 19.84 0.47
C ARG A 33 3.43 18.63 0.98
N ASP A 34 2.73 18.76 2.11
CA ASP A 34 2.00 17.64 2.71
C ASP A 34 0.88 17.15 1.79
N ALA A 35 0.15 18.08 1.16
CA ALA A 35 -0.85 17.74 0.15
C ALA A 35 -0.23 17.05 -1.08
N LEU A 36 0.94 17.51 -1.54
CA LEU A 36 1.65 16.86 -2.65
C LEU A 36 2.16 15.46 -2.27
N MET A 37 2.64 15.26 -1.05
CA MET A 37 3.07 13.94 -0.58
C MET A 37 1.90 12.95 -0.54
N GLU A 38 0.71 13.39 -0.13
CA GLU A 38 -0.51 12.57 -0.19
C GLU A 38 -0.85 12.18 -1.64
N VAL A 39 -0.79 13.14 -2.57
CA VAL A 39 -1.02 12.87 -4.00
C VAL A 39 0.01 11.88 -4.55
N VAL A 40 1.30 12.04 -4.23
CA VAL A 40 2.36 11.13 -4.66
C VAL A 40 2.11 9.73 -4.12
N SER A 41 1.82 9.60 -2.83
CA SER A 41 1.51 8.30 -2.20
C SER A 41 0.36 7.57 -2.90
N ARG A 42 -0.72 8.31 -3.23
CA ARG A 42 -1.86 7.76 -3.98
C ARG A 42 -1.44 7.31 -5.38
N LEU A 43 -0.70 8.14 -6.12
CA LEU A 43 -0.24 7.81 -7.48
C LEU A 43 0.70 6.61 -7.49
N THR A 44 1.60 6.50 -6.51
CA THR A 44 2.48 5.34 -6.35
C THR A 44 1.66 4.07 -6.12
N THR A 45 0.66 4.13 -5.24
CA THR A 45 -0.24 2.99 -4.99
C THR A 45 -1.00 2.61 -6.27
N ASP A 46 -1.56 3.58 -6.99
CA ASP A 46 -2.29 3.35 -8.24
C ASP A 46 -1.39 2.72 -9.31
N GLN A 47 -0.12 3.16 -9.41
CA GLN A 47 0.86 2.57 -10.33
C GLN A 47 1.18 1.12 -9.97
N GLU A 48 1.42 0.83 -8.69
CA GLU A 48 1.69 -0.54 -8.22
C GLU A 48 0.51 -1.47 -8.46
N LEU A 49 -0.72 -0.98 -8.28
CA LEU A 49 -1.93 -1.75 -8.63
C LEU A 49 -2.01 -2.01 -10.13
N ALA A 50 -1.66 -1.05 -10.98
CA ALA A 50 -1.64 -1.22 -12.43
C ALA A 50 -0.59 -2.26 -12.87
N GLU A 51 0.58 -2.28 -12.23
CA GLU A 51 1.62 -3.29 -12.46
C GLU A 51 1.12 -4.70 -12.10
N VAL A 52 0.49 -4.85 -10.93
CA VAL A 52 -0.14 -6.11 -10.50
C VAL A 52 -1.22 -6.56 -11.49
N LYS A 53 -2.14 -5.66 -11.88
CA LYS A 53 -3.19 -5.96 -12.86
C LYS A 53 -2.60 -6.43 -14.18
N THR A 54 -1.53 -5.77 -14.64
CA THR A 54 -0.83 -6.13 -15.89
C THR A 54 -0.17 -7.51 -15.79
N ALA A 55 0.50 -7.80 -14.67
CA ALA A 55 1.11 -9.10 -14.42
C ALA A 55 0.05 -10.22 -14.37
N MET A 56 -1.07 -9.97 -13.69
CA MET A 56 -2.21 -10.87 -13.65
C MET A 56 -2.78 -11.14 -15.05
N ALA A 57 -3.01 -10.09 -15.84
CA ALA A 57 -3.54 -10.20 -17.19
C ALA A 57 -2.61 -11.02 -18.11
N ARG A 58 -1.30 -10.77 -18.04
CA ARG A 58 -0.28 -11.53 -18.79
C ARG A 58 -0.27 -13.02 -18.44
N LYS A 59 -0.60 -13.35 -17.19
CA LYS A 59 -0.65 -14.73 -16.69
C LYS A 59 -2.04 -15.37 -16.77
N GLY A 60 -3.03 -14.69 -17.34
CA GLY A 60 -4.41 -15.18 -17.42
C GLY A 60 -5.12 -15.29 -16.06
N ILE A 61 -4.64 -14.56 -15.06
CA ILE A 61 -5.15 -14.61 -13.69
C ILE A 61 -6.34 -13.66 -13.55
N ASN A 62 -7.52 -14.21 -13.30
CA ASN A 62 -8.72 -13.42 -13.00
C ASN A 62 -9.59 -14.06 -11.91
N PRO A 63 -9.17 -14.03 -10.64
CA PRO A 63 -9.88 -14.70 -9.56
C PRO A 63 -11.23 -14.04 -9.22
N TRP A 64 -11.41 -12.76 -9.54
CA TRP A 64 -12.60 -11.99 -9.15
C TRP A 64 -13.62 -11.80 -10.28
N GLY A 65 -13.36 -12.35 -11.46
CA GLY A 65 -14.28 -12.35 -12.61
C GLY A 65 -14.39 -10.98 -13.29
N THR A 66 -14.83 -9.94 -12.58
CA THR A 66 -15.01 -8.59 -13.12
C THR A 66 -13.83 -7.66 -12.80
N GLU A 67 -13.61 -6.65 -13.64
CA GLU A 67 -12.55 -5.66 -13.43
C GLU A 67 -12.84 -4.77 -12.22
N GLU A 68 -14.12 -4.47 -11.95
CA GLU A 68 -14.53 -3.68 -10.79
C GLU A 68 -14.23 -4.41 -9.47
N ALA A 69 -14.54 -5.71 -9.41
CA ALA A 69 -14.26 -6.52 -8.22
C ALA A 69 -12.75 -6.71 -8.01
N LYS A 70 -12.01 -6.91 -9.11
CA LYS A 70 -10.55 -6.98 -9.08
C LYS A 70 -9.93 -5.70 -8.54
N GLU A 71 -10.40 -4.54 -9.00
CA GLU A 71 -9.88 -3.26 -8.51
C GLU A 71 -10.21 -3.02 -7.04
N ALA A 72 -11.45 -3.30 -6.62
CA ALA A 72 -11.87 -3.14 -5.23
C ALA A 72 -11.01 -4.00 -4.28
N GLU A 73 -10.76 -5.27 -4.64
CA GLU A 73 -9.99 -6.17 -3.76
C GLU A 73 -8.50 -5.82 -3.77
N LEU A 74 -7.92 -5.47 -4.91
CA LEU A 74 -6.53 -5.00 -4.98
C LEU A 74 -6.31 -3.74 -4.14
N ARG A 75 -7.27 -2.79 -4.16
CA ARG A 75 -7.22 -1.60 -3.28
C ARG A 75 -7.31 -1.97 -1.80
N LYS A 76 -8.11 -2.98 -1.45
CA LYS A 76 -8.21 -3.49 -0.07
C LYS A 76 -6.93 -4.20 0.39
N ILE A 77 -6.26 -4.93 -0.50
CA ILE A 77 -4.95 -5.54 -0.24
C ILE A 77 -3.88 -4.46 -0.05
N ALA A 78 -3.92 -3.39 -0.86
CA ALA A 78 -3.02 -2.25 -0.73
C ALA A 78 -3.21 -1.49 0.58
N SER A 79 -4.46 -1.21 0.97
CA SER A 79 -4.75 -0.54 2.24
C SER A 79 -4.38 -1.40 3.46
N ALA A 80 -4.35 -2.72 3.32
CA ALA A 80 -3.85 -3.65 4.32
C ALA A 80 -2.32 -3.79 4.36
N GLY A 81 -1.58 -3.09 3.47
CA GLY A 81 -0.12 -3.18 3.38
C GLY A 81 0.41 -4.52 2.85
N LYS A 82 -0.45 -5.29 2.17
CA LYS A 82 -0.12 -6.65 1.67
C LYS A 82 0.15 -6.70 0.16
N LEU A 83 0.24 -5.54 -0.51
CA LEU A 83 0.35 -5.49 -1.97
C LEU A 83 1.64 -6.14 -2.50
N ASP A 84 2.77 -5.97 -1.80
CA ASP A 84 4.04 -6.58 -2.21
C ASP A 84 4.05 -8.09 -2.09
N LEU A 85 3.43 -8.63 -1.03
CA LEU A 85 3.23 -10.08 -0.88
C LEU A 85 2.33 -10.62 -2.01
N PHE A 86 1.29 -9.86 -2.37
CA PHE A 86 0.42 -10.22 -3.48
C PHE A 86 1.15 -10.17 -4.84
N LYS A 87 1.99 -9.16 -5.09
CA LYS A 87 2.88 -9.10 -6.27
C LYS A 87 3.74 -10.37 -6.37
N GLN A 88 4.41 -10.75 -5.28
CA GLN A 88 5.23 -11.97 -5.23
C GLN A 88 4.40 -13.23 -5.50
N ALA A 89 3.18 -13.32 -4.96
CA ALA A 89 2.30 -14.46 -5.22
C ALA A 89 1.86 -14.54 -6.69
N VAL A 90 1.54 -13.40 -7.31
CA VAL A 90 1.26 -13.32 -8.76
C VAL A 90 2.48 -13.75 -9.57
N ASP A 91 3.68 -13.28 -9.20
CA ASP A 91 4.93 -13.63 -9.87
C ASP A 91 5.30 -15.11 -9.74
N LEU A 92 5.03 -15.73 -8.59
CA LEU A 92 5.28 -17.15 -8.34
C LEU A 92 4.22 -18.07 -8.93
N SER A 93 3.02 -17.56 -9.22
CA SER A 93 1.98 -18.35 -9.87
C SER A 93 2.40 -18.68 -11.31
N ALA A 94 2.86 -19.91 -11.49
CA ALA A 94 2.97 -20.58 -12.77
C ALA A 94 1.71 -21.45 -12.92
N ASN A 95 0.70 -20.96 -13.64
CA ASN A 95 -0.53 -21.69 -14.01
C ASN A 95 -1.36 -22.31 -12.86
N LEU A 96 -1.22 -21.85 -11.62
CA LEU A 96 -2.11 -22.22 -10.52
C LEU A 96 -3.30 -21.24 -10.45
N SER A 97 -4.53 -21.78 -10.36
CA SER A 97 -5.70 -20.92 -10.19
C SER A 97 -5.56 -20.11 -8.89
N VAL A 98 -5.65 -18.80 -9.04
CA VAL A 98 -5.40 -17.80 -7.98
C VAL A 98 -6.46 -17.82 -6.87
N ALA A 99 -7.49 -18.67 -7.00
CA ALA A 99 -8.37 -19.04 -5.89
C ALA A 99 -7.57 -19.47 -4.63
N LYS A 100 -6.43 -20.16 -4.80
CA LYS A 100 -5.52 -20.51 -3.69
C LYS A 100 -4.71 -19.33 -3.13
N ILE A 101 -4.46 -18.28 -3.90
CA ILE A 101 -3.68 -17.11 -3.44
C ILE A 101 -4.55 -16.21 -2.55
N GLY A 102 -5.86 -16.12 -2.86
CA GLY A 102 -6.83 -15.49 -1.98
C GLY A 102 -6.93 -16.21 -0.62
N GLU A 103 -6.91 -17.54 -0.61
CA GLU A 103 -6.94 -18.35 0.62
C GLU A 103 -5.67 -18.21 1.48
N VAL A 104 -4.49 -17.96 0.89
CA VAL A 104 -3.23 -17.78 1.65
C VAL A 104 -3.17 -16.42 2.37
N LEU A 105 -3.93 -15.42 1.92
CA LEU A 105 -4.00 -14.10 2.55
C LEU A 105 -5.17 -13.93 3.53
N ASP A 106 -6.05 -14.93 3.59
CA ASP A 106 -7.28 -14.94 4.36
C ASP A 106 -7.11 -15.67 5.71
N ASP A 107 -6.69 -14.94 6.75
CA ASP A 107 -6.90 -15.33 8.15
C ASP A 107 -8.38 -15.14 8.57
N GLY A 108 -9.32 -15.66 7.76
CA GLY A 108 -10.66 -15.99 8.24
C GLY A 108 -11.83 -15.05 7.91
N VAL A 109 -11.89 -14.44 6.73
CA VAL A 109 -13.13 -13.80 6.25
C VAL A 109 -13.46 -14.24 4.82
N GLN A 110 -14.03 -15.43 4.73
CA GLN A 110 -14.63 -15.98 3.53
C GLN A 110 -15.98 -15.28 3.25
N PRO A 111 -16.17 -14.56 2.13
CA PRO A 111 -17.50 -14.13 1.72
C PRO A 111 -18.14 -15.30 0.95
N GLY A 112 -18.89 -16.12 1.69
CA GLY A 112 -20.02 -16.91 1.20
C GLY A 112 -19.82 -17.75 -0.07
N GLY A 113 -19.54 -19.05 0.11
CA GLY A 113 -19.70 -20.04 -0.94
C GLY A 113 -19.17 -21.39 -0.48
N GLY A 114 -20.04 -22.22 0.10
CA GLY A 114 -19.67 -23.51 0.66
C GLY A 114 -18.94 -24.41 -0.34
N ALA A 115 -17.67 -24.70 -0.06
CA ALA A 115 -16.96 -25.84 -0.60
C ALA A 115 -16.43 -26.66 0.59
N LYS A 116 -16.80 -27.94 0.57
CA LYS A 116 -16.65 -28.94 1.62
C LYS A 116 -15.25 -28.91 2.25
N ARG A 117 -15.19 -28.92 3.59
CA ARG A 117 -13.98 -29.26 4.37
C ARG A 117 -13.42 -30.56 3.79
N SER A 118 -12.37 -30.46 2.99
CA SER A 118 -11.82 -31.62 2.29
C SER A 118 -11.02 -32.45 3.28
N GLU A 119 -11.51 -33.65 3.57
CA GLU A 119 -10.86 -34.72 4.33
C GLU A 119 -9.44 -35.05 3.80
N ILE A 120 -9.16 -34.62 2.57
CA ILE A 120 -7.87 -34.68 1.88
C ILE A 120 -6.77 -33.93 2.66
N SER A 121 -7.07 -32.84 3.37
CA SER A 121 -6.05 -32.11 4.15
C SER A 121 -5.57 -32.88 5.37
N ARG A 122 -6.41 -33.71 6.01
CA ARG A 122 -5.97 -34.51 7.17
C ARG A 122 -5.19 -35.74 6.74
N GLN A 123 -5.62 -36.44 5.68
CA GLN A 123 -4.86 -37.57 5.16
C GLN A 123 -3.48 -37.16 4.63
N ALA A 124 -3.36 -36.04 3.91
CA ALA A 124 -2.07 -35.56 3.43
C ALA A 124 -1.14 -35.09 4.57
N LEU A 125 -1.71 -34.55 5.66
CA LEU A 125 -0.94 -34.18 6.85
C LEU A 125 -0.50 -35.42 7.66
N ASP A 126 -1.36 -36.41 7.82
CA ASP A 126 -1.02 -37.66 8.52
C ASP A 126 0.03 -38.46 7.75
N GLU A 127 -0.01 -38.45 6.42
CA GLU A 127 0.95 -39.16 5.56
C GLU A 127 2.32 -38.45 5.55
N PHE A 128 2.36 -37.12 5.58
CA PHE A 128 3.60 -36.34 5.72
C PHE A 128 4.26 -36.50 7.10
N VAL A 129 3.45 -36.54 8.17
CA VAL A 129 3.93 -36.72 9.55
C VAL A 129 4.41 -38.15 9.79
N MET A 130 3.81 -39.16 9.17
CA MET A 130 4.20 -40.56 9.33
C MET A 130 5.39 -40.99 8.45
N ASN A 131 5.56 -40.41 7.26
CA ASN A 131 6.62 -40.82 6.33
C ASN A 131 7.82 -39.86 6.26
N GLY A 132 7.74 -38.68 6.87
CA GLY A 132 8.88 -37.78 7.10
C GLY A 132 9.60 -37.30 5.84
N GLY A 133 9.07 -36.25 5.21
CA GLY A 133 9.79 -35.42 4.23
C GLY A 133 9.62 -35.82 2.78
#